data_AF-A0AAN8FUP1-F1
#
_entry.id   AF-A0AAN8FUP1-F1
#
_cell.length_a   1.000
_cell.length_b   1.000
_cell.length_c   1.000
_cell.angle_alpha   90.00
_cell.angle_beta   90.00
_cell.angle_gamma   90.00
#
_symmetry.space_group_name_H-M   'P 1'
#
loop_
_entity.id
_entity.type
_entity.pdbx_description
1 polymer ?
#
loop_
_entity_poly.entity_id
_entity_poly.type
_entity_poly.pdbx_seq_one_letter_code
_entity_poly.pdbx_strand_id
1 'polypeptide(L)'
;MSLVCLPGEDLSTRIPKENTRIIGYVAEKGDRIIGIVTGSMGDFYKLEIGTPENATISFLAFEGATKRNRPDLKIGDVVYAQVMDEFAHADVELTCVDALSRSRGLGVLSGGFLFKVSCNLARRLLSCQSQLLKLLGKDYKFEITVGLNGRVWLKGAVLKDITTIYNIIRWSEYVLESDIPAYVEDEIRKSKGFPIACYFEANEQYRLDKMVDGFILQILRHRVDRCMCYNEPDFSKCAQVIEDLEENELNFFIKYGELGSEADVRDAYMKQKHRLIWERRHPEIMQERERALREHKEKLANGEFDHSFWKKGLFWQDKKNYEPPYEFYLSKSTLEGDKPLSKDWQYYKKVAQDPEFDKEQGKKSTVSLF
;
A
#
# COMPACT_ATOMS: atom_id res chain seq x y z
N MET A 1 35.02 -33.93 -4.97
CA MET A 1 34.63 -33.77 -3.55
C MET A 1 33.44 -32.83 -3.49
N SER A 2 32.24 -33.40 -3.38
CA SER A 2 30.98 -32.66 -3.25
C SER A 2 30.81 -32.22 -1.80
N LEU A 3 30.72 -30.90 -1.58
CA LEU A 3 30.45 -30.32 -0.27
C LEU A 3 29.00 -30.62 0.12
N VAL A 4 28.85 -31.38 1.21
CA VAL A 4 27.58 -31.65 1.88
C VAL A 4 27.47 -30.61 3.01
N CYS A 5 26.46 -29.73 2.96
CA CYS A 5 26.18 -28.84 4.08
C CYS A 5 25.59 -29.68 5.23
N LEU A 6 26.38 -29.90 6.27
CA LEU A 6 25.90 -30.36 7.57
C LEU A 6 25.33 -29.17 8.37
N PRO A 7 24.44 -29.41 9.34
CA PRO A 7 23.79 -28.35 10.10
C PRO A 7 24.82 -27.54 10.92
N GLY A 8 25.00 -26.25 10.57
CA GLY A 8 25.82 -25.30 11.34
C GLY A 8 26.71 -24.33 10.57
N GLU A 9 26.77 -24.35 9.23
CA GLU A 9 27.64 -23.43 8.47
C GLU A 9 26.94 -22.09 8.10
N ASP A 10 27.63 -21.00 8.39
CA ASP A 10 27.21 -19.61 8.12
C ASP A 10 27.02 -19.34 6.61
N LEU A 11 25.81 -18.88 6.25
CA LEU A 11 25.33 -18.52 4.91
C LEU A 11 25.99 -17.24 4.34
N SER A 12 27.32 -17.13 4.34
CA SER A 12 28.02 -15.94 3.80
C SER A 12 28.54 -16.10 2.36
N THR A 13 28.46 -17.29 1.75
CA THR A 13 28.98 -17.50 0.39
C THR A 13 27.87 -17.87 -0.59
N ARG A 14 27.65 -17.00 -1.58
CA ARG A 14 26.78 -17.25 -2.73
C ARG A 14 27.29 -18.49 -3.47
N ILE A 15 26.56 -19.60 -3.37
CA ILE A 15 26.88 -20.83 -4.09
C ILE A 15 26.58 -20.62 -5.60
N PRO A 16 27.50 -20.93 -6.53
CA PRO A 16 27.27 -20.83 -7.97
C PRO A 16 26.15 -21.78 -8.44
N LYS A 17 25.27 -21.28 -9.31
CA LYS A 17 24.06 -21.98 -9.82
C LYS A 17 24.34 -23.26 -10.64
N GLU A 18 25.59 -23.51 -11.02
CA GLU A 18 25.94 -24.59 -11.96
C GLU A 18 26.11 -25.97 -11.30
N ASN A 19 26.16 -26.05 -9.97
CA ASN A 19 26.30 -27.31 -9.21
C ASN A 19 25.12 -27.60 -8.26
N THR A 20 24.00 -26.90 -8.40
CA THR A 20 22.83 -27.12 -7.54
C THR A 20 22.04 -28.34 -8.01
N ARG A 21 22.37 -29.53 -7.49
CA ARG A 21 21.41 -30.65 -7.54
C ARG A 21 20.13 -30.16 -6.85
N ILE A 22 18.99 -30.29 -7.51
CA ILE A 22 17.69 -30.05 -6.86
C ILE A 22 17.54 -31.19 -5.85
N ILE A 23 17.93 -30.93 -4.60
CA ILE A 23 17.75 -31.89 -3.51
C ILE A 23 16.27 -31.87 -3.20
N GLY A 24 15.56 -32.93 -3.60
CA GLY A 24 14.20 -33.18 -3.14
C GLY A 24 14.15 -33.19 -1.61
N TYR A 25 12.96 -33.05 -1.04
CA TYR A 25 12.83 -33.21 0.40
C TYR A 25 13.32 -34.62 0.80
N VAL A 26 14.21 -34.68 1.78
CA VAL A 26 14.64 -35.91 2.42
C VAL A 26 13.93 -35.93 3.76
N ALA A 27 13.15 -36.97 4.01
CA ALA A 27 12.51 -37.17 5.31
C ALA A 27 13.60 -37.36 6.36
N GLU A 28 13.44 -36.73 7.52
CA GLU A 28 14.20 -37.04 8.73
C GLU A 28 13.23 -37.42 9.87
N LYS A 29 13.62 -38.38 10.71
CA LYS A 29 12.82 -38.82 11.85
C LYS A 29 12.43 -37.64 12.74
N GLY A 30 11.13 -37.51 12.98
CA GLY A 30 10.55 -36.44 13.80
C GLY A 30 10.15 -35.19 13.02
N ASP A 31 10.40 -35.12 11.71
CA ASP A 31 9.97 -34.00 10.88
C ASP A 31 8.45 -33.89 10.80
N ARG A 32 7.94 -32.67 10.89
CA ARG A 32 6.52 -32.37 10.68
C ARG A 32 6.29 -31.91 9.25
N ILE A 33 5.37 -32.55 8.56
CA ILE A 33 5.19 -32.44 7.11
C ILE A 33 3.73 -32.49 6.70
N ILE A 34 3.47 -31.96 5.50
CA ILE A 34 2.13 -31.95 4.90
C ILE A 34 2.11 -32.93 3.73
N GLY A 35 1.29 -33.98 3.84
CA GLY A 35 1.05 -34.98 2.81
C GLY A 35 -0.30 -34.78 2.11
N ILE A 36 -0.40 -35.24 0.86
CA ILE A 36 -1.66 -35.31 0.11
C ILE A 36 -2.02 -36.78 -0.06
N VAL A 37 -3.27 -37.17 0.22
CA VAL A 37 -3.71 -38.57 0.12
C VAL A 37 -3.83 -38.98 -1.34
N THR A 38 -3.04 -39.96 -1.76
CA THR A 38 -3.04 -40.50 -3.13
C THR A 38 -3.94 -41.72 -3.26
N GLY A 39 -4.05 -42.53 -2.20
CA GLY A 39 -4.87 -43.74 -2.21
C GLY A 39 -5.02 -44.37 -0.83
N SER A 40 -6.02 -45.22 -0.69
CA SER A 40 -6.24 -46.04 0.51
C SER A 40 -5.98 -47.51 0.17
N MET A 41 -5.15 -48.18 0.97
CA MET A 41 -4.83 -49.60 0.85
C MET A 41 -5.14 -50.31 2.17
N GLY A 42 -6.39 -50.75 2.32
CA GLY A 42 -6.85 -51.56 3.45
C GLY A 42 -6.70 -50.84 4.78
N ASP A 43 -5.59 -51.14 5.48
CA ASP A 43 -5.26 -50.63 6.81
C ASP A 43 -4.29 -49.42 6.78
N PHE A 44 -3.86 -48.99 5.59
CA PHE A 44 -2.93 -47.87 5.42
C PHE A 44 -3.44 -46.89 4.36
N TYR A 45 -3.13 -45.61 4.53
CA TYR A 45 -3.28 -44.61 3.48
C TYR A 45 -1.90 -44.29 2.89
N LYS A 46 -1.86 -44.14 1.58
CA LYS A 46 -0.68 -43.69 0.85
C LYS A 46 -0.75 -42.19 0.67
N LEU A 47 0.32 -41.50 1.09
CA LEU A 47 0.46 -40.05 1.08
C LEU A 47 1.65 -39.65 0.19
N GLU A 48 1.44 -38.62 -0.63
CA GLU A 48 2.50 -37.98 -1.39
C GLU A 48 3.13 -36.84 -0.57
N ILE A 49 4.43 -36.92 -0.31
CA ILE A 49 5.16 -35.98 0.56
C ILE A 49 6.16 -35.10 -0.21
N GLY A 50 6.50 -35.48 -1.44
CA GLY A 50 7.54 -34.83 -2.24
C GLY A 50 8.88 -35.59 -2.25
N THR A 51 8.92 -36.77 -1.62
CA THR A 51 9.93 -37.82 -1.82
C THR A 51 9.62 -38.63 -3.08
N PRO A 52 10.61 -39.35 -3.66
CA PRO A 52 10.36 -40.26 -4.78
C PRO A 52 9.41 -41.41 -4.42
N GLU A 53 9.51 -41.88 -3.18
CA GLU A 53 8.64 -42.91 -2.62
C GLU A 53 7.46 -42.28 -1.88
N ASN A 54 6.31 -42.94 -1.95
CA ASN A 54 5.13 -42.52 -1.20
C ASN A 54 5.28 -42.97 0.25
N ALA A 55 4.75 -42.16 1.16
CA ALA A 55 4.71 -42.54 2.56
C ALA A 55 3.41 -43.26 2.89
N THR A 56 3.44 -44.03 3.97
CA THR A 56 2.27 -44.73 4.49
C THR A 56 1.89 -44.21 5.86
N ILE A 57 0.59 -44.10 6.11
CA ILE A 57 0.03 -43.79 7.44
C ILE A 57 -0.99 -44.84 7.82
N SER A 58 -0.88 -45.39 9.02
CA SER A 58 -1.88 -46.35 9.54
C SER A 58 -3.16 -45.62 9.95
N PHE A 59 -4.33 -46.24 9.76
CA PHE A 59 -5.59 -45.68 10.28
C PHE A 59 -5.60 -45.55 11.81
N LEU A 60 -4.78 -46.35 12.52
CA LEU A 60 -4.65 -46.29 13.98
C LEU A 60 -3.85 -45.07 14.45
N ALA A 61 -3.08 -44.44 13.55
CA ALA A 61 -2.22 -43.31 13.86
C ALA A 61 -2.96 -41.97 13.92
N PHE A 62 -4.29 -42.00 14.04
CA PHE A 62 -5.16 -40.83 14.22
C PHE A 62 -5.76 -40.84 15.63
N GLU A 63 -5.99 -39.65 16.18
CA GLU A 63 -6.57 -39.53 17.52
C GLU A 63 -7.97 -40.15 17.58
N GLY A 64 -8.19 -41.06 18.55
CA GLY A 64 -9.48 -41.73 18.73
C GLY A 64 -9.80 -42.80 17.67
N ALA A 65 -8.85 -43.17 16.81
CA ALA A 65 -9.05 -44.22 15.83
C ALA A 65 -9.03 -45.62 16.48
N THR A 66 -10.06 -46.41 16.18
CA THR A 66 -10.12 -47.83 16.55
C THR A 66 -10.58 -48.61 15.32
N LYS A 67 -10.44 -49.95 15.31
CA LYS A 67 -10.95 -50.79 14.19
C LYS A 67 -12.44 -50.56 13.88
N ARG A 68 -13.21 -50.04 14.86
CA ARG A 68 -14.63 -49.70 14.72
C ARG A 68 -14.87 -48.25 14.25
N ASN A 69 -13.97 -47.32 14.59
CA ASN A 69 -14.06 -45.90 14.22
C ASN A 69 -12.90 -45.55 13.29
N ARG A 70 -13.10 -45.77 11.98
CA ARG A 70 -12.09 -45.48 10.96
C ARG A 70 -12.21 -44.01 10.50
N PRO A 71 -11.10 -43.26 10.42
CA PRO A 71 -11.11 -41.91 9.86
C PRO A 71 -11.50 -41.93 8.38
N ASP A 72 -12.43 -41.07 7.97
CA ASP A 72 -12.88 -40.97 6.57
C ASP A 72 -11.99 -40.01 5.79
N LEU A 73 -10.91 -40.55 5.20
CA LEU A 73 -9.95 -39.82 4.35
C LEU A 73 -10.22 -40.13 2.88
N LYS A 74 -10.43 -39.08 2.09
CA LYS A 74 -10.63 -39.18 0.64
C LYS A 74 -9.34 -38.88 -0.11
N ILE A 75 -9.27 -39.38 -1.34
CA ILE A 75 -8.17 -39.08 -2.26
C ILE A 75 -8.18 -37.57 -2.53
N GLY A 76 -7.03 -36.92 -2.34
CA GLY A 76 -6.86 -35.47 -2.46
C GLY A 76 -6.92 -34.70 -1.13
N ASP A 77 -7.28 -35.35 -0.03
CA ASP A 77 -7.26 -34.69 1.28
C ASP A 77 -5.82 -34.37 1.72
N VAL A 78 -5.68 -33.26 2.44
CA VAL A 78 -4.38 -32.78 2.94
C VAL A 78 -4.25 -33.16 4.41
N VAL A 79 -3.12 -33.78 4.78
CA VAL A 79 -2.87 -34.29 6.12
C VAL A 79 -1.58 -33.69 6.67
N TYR A 80 -1.64 -33.18 7.89
CA TYR A 80 -0.46 -32.78 8.68
C TYR A 80 -0.03 -33.92 9.59
N ALA A 81 1.17 -34.43 9.37
CA ALA A 81 1.70 -35.63 10.02
C ALA A 81 3.17 -35.44 10.43
N GLN A 82 3.65 -36.32 11.30
CA GLN A 82 5.05 -36.41 11.72
C GLN A 82 5.67 -37.71 11.20
N VAL A 83 6.95 -37.66 10.81
CA VAL A 83 7.72 -38.83 10.40
C VAL A 83 8.13 -39.64 11.64
N MET A 84 7.81 -40.94 11.67
CA MET A 84 8.15 -41.84 12.79
C MET A 84 9.48 -42.54 12.61
N ASP A 85 9.64 -43.25 11.51
CA ASP A 85 10.84 -44.02 11.20
C ASP A 85 11.10 -44.01 9.70
N GLU A 86 12.39 -44.02 9.38
CA GLU A 86 12.92 -44.18 8.04
C GLU A 86 13.70 -45.49 8.00
N PHE A 87 13.18 -46.48 7.29
CA PHE A 87 13.98 -47.64 6.92
C PHE A 87 14.53 -47.40 5.51
N ALA A 88 15.84 -47.60 5.32
CA ALA A 88 16.52 -47.35 4.04
C ALA A 88 15.97 -48.15 2.83
N HIS A 89 15.08 -49.12 3.07
CA HIS A 89 14.45 -49.99 2.07
C HIS A 89 12.94 -50.20 2.27
N ALA A 90 12.29 -49.44 3.16
CA ALA A 90 10.85 -49.55 3.36
C ALA A 90 10.18 -48.16 3.25
N ASP A 91 8.89 -48.16 2.90
CA ASP A 91 8.08 -46.95 2.78
C ASP A 91 8.15 -46.12 4.07
N VAL A 92 8.28 -44.79 3.94
CA VAL A 92 8.33 -43.88 5.09
C VAL A 92 7.02 -43.96 5.87
N GLU A 93 7.11 -44.20 7.18
CA GLU A 93 5.94 -44.28 8.07
C GLU A 93 5.64 -42.95 8.76
N LEU A 94 4.37 -42.53 8.71
CA LEU A 94 3.89 -41.32 9.35
C LEU A 94 2.94 -41.59 10.52
N THR A 95 2.91 -40.66 11.47
CA THR A 95 1.91 -40.60 12.52
C THR A 95 1.27 -39.23 12.65
N CYS A 96 -0.04 -39.20 12.97
CA CYS A 96 -0.77 -38.00 13.36
C CYS A 96 -1.04 -37.95 14.88
N VAL A 97 -0.31 -38.74 15.66
CA VAL A 97 -0.40 -38.80 17.11
C VAL A 97 0.98 -38.71 17.74
N ASP A 98 1.08 -37.99 18.84
CA ASP A 98 2.29 -37.93 19.65
C ASP A 98 2.47 -39.23 20.47
N ALA A 99 3.60 -39.40 21.15
CA ALA A 99 3.90 -40.54 22.02
C ALA A 99 2.82 -40.81 23.10
N LEU A 100 2.01 -39.81 23.44
CA LEU A 100 0.87 -39.90 24.37
C LEU A 100 -0.49 -40.13 23.68
N SER A 101 -0.49 -40.52 22.39
CA SER A 101 -1.69 -40.75 21.57
C SER A 101 -2.67 -39.56 21.52
N ARG A 102 -2.16 -38.33 21.63
CA ARG A 102 -2.92 -37.07 21.49
C ARG A 102 -2.54 -36.38 20.19
N SER A 103 -3.50 -35.70 19.56
CA SER A 103 -3.29 -35.09 18.23
C SER A 103 -2.38 -33.86 18.22
N ARG A 104 -2.23 -33.07 19.30
CA ARG A 104 -1.37 -31.85 19.34
C ARG A 104 -1.41 -30.96 18.06
N GLY A 105 -2.55 -30.92 17.35
CA GLY A 105 -2.72 -30.16 16.10
C GLY A 105 -2.32 -30.88 14.80
N LEU A 106 -1.95 -32.17 14.86
CA LEU A 106 -1.80 -33.05 13.71
C LEU A 106 -3.17 -33.60 13.28
N GLY A 107 -3.33 -33.88 11.98
CA GLY A 107 -4.57 -34.39 11.43
C GLY A 107 -4.92 -33.82 10.07
N VAL A 108 -6.20 -33.91 9.70
CA VAL A 108 -6.69 -33.51 8.37
C VAL A 108 -6.90 -32.00 8.33
N LEU A 109 -6.37 -31.35 7.29
CA LEU A 109 -6.51 -29.92 7.04
C LEU A 109 -7.65 -29.71 6.03
N SER A 110 -8.75 -29.12 6.48
CA SER A 110 -9.94 -28.89 5.65
C SER A 110 -10.12 -27.42 5.29
N GLY A 111 -10.26 -27.16 3.99
CA GLY A 111 -10.53 -25.84 3.40
C GLY A 111 -9.36 -24.87 3.60
N GLY A 112 -8.57 -24.65 2.56
CA GLY A 112 -7.45 -23.72 2.58
C GLY A 112 -6.69 -23.71 1.26
N PHE A 113 -5.60 -22.97 1.23
CA PHE A 113 -4.70 -22.82 0.10
C PHE A 113 -3.37 -23.51 0.42
N LEU A 114 -3.01 -24.51 -0.37
CA LEU A 114 -1.74 -25.24 -0.26
C LEU A 114 -0.79 -24.77 -1.35
N PHE A 115 0.44 -24.40 -0.98
CA PHE A 115 1.48 -24.03 -1.93
C PHE A 115 2.85 -24.56 -1.50
N LYS A 116 3.77 -24.62 -2.47
CA LYS A 116 5.14 -25.09 -2.29
C LYS A 116 6.11 -23.90 -2.14
N VAL A 117 7.06 -24.04 -1.23
CA VAL A 117 8.18 -23.15 -0.94
C VAL A 117 9.48 -23.95 -0.86
N SER A 118 10.62 -23.27 -0.77
CA SER A 118 11.90 -23.95 -0.51
C SER A 118 11.94 -24.54 0.91
N CYS A 119 12.63 -25.67 1.07
CA CYS A 119 12.80 -26.31 2.38
C CYS A 119 13.54 -25.38 3.36
N ASN A 120 14.47 -24.57 2.85
CA ASN A 120 15.19 -23.54 3.62
C ASN A 120 14.23 -22.48 4.17
N LEU A 121 13.31 -21.97 3.34
CA LEU A 121 12.31 -21.03 3.80
C LEU A 121 11.40 -21.66 4.87
N ALA A 122 10.95 -22.91 4.67
CA ALA A 122 10.12 -23.61 5.66
C ALA A 122 10.84 -23.76 7.02
N ARG A 123 12.13 -24.14 7.02
CA ARG A 123 12.96 -24.20 8.24
C ARG A 123 13.11 -22.83 8.89
N ARG A 124 13.31 -21.76 8.10
CA ARG A 124 13.39 -20.38 8.61
C ARG A 124 12.07 -19.93 9.24
N LEU A 125 10.92 -20.22 8.62
CA LEU A 125 9.59 -19.87 9.14
C LEU A 125 9.27 -20.57 10.47
N LEU A 126 9.75 -21.80 10.66
CA LEU A 126 9.57 -22.56 11.90
C LEU A 126 10.56 -22.16 13.00
N SER A 127 11.61 -21.39 12.67
CA SER A 127 12.60 -20.96 13.65
C SER A 127 12.00 -19.98 14.65
N CYS A 128 12.38 -20.09 15.93
CA CYS A 128 11.93 -19.20 17.00
C CYS A 128 12.35 -17.74 16.80
N GLN A 129 13.40 -17.52 16.00
CA GLN A 129 13.93 -16.19 15.67
C GLN A 129 13.10 -15.48 14.60
N SER A 130 12.28 -16.21 13.84
CA SER A 130 11.50 -15.62 12.76
C SER A 130 10.47 -14.62 13.29
N GLN A 131 10.49 -13.42 12.71
CA GLN A 131 9.54 -12.36 13.05
C GLN A 131 8.34 -12.33 12.09
N LEU A 132 8.47 -12.95 10.91
CA LEU A 132 7.51 -12.85 9.82
C LEU A 132 6.08 -13.23 10.24
N LEU A 133 5.90 -14.39 10.87
CA LEU A 133 4.57 -14.88 11.27
C LEU A 133 3.94 -14.03 12.38
N LYS A 134 4.78 -13.50 13.30
CA LYS A 134 4.32 -12.61 14.37
C LYS A 134 3.85 -11.27 13.81
N LEU A 135 4.55 -10.73 12.80
CA LEU A 135 4.17 -9.48 12.14
C LEU A 135 2.89 -9.64 11.34
N LEU A 136 2.80 -10.69 10.52
CA LEU A 136 1.59 -10.98 9.75
C LEU A 136 0.36 -11.19 10.65
N GLY A 137 0.54 -11.86 11.79
CA GLY A 137 -0.55 -12.09 12.76
C GLY A 137 -1.06 -10.84 13.48
N LYS A 138 -0.34 -9.70 13.43
CA LYS A 138 -0.85 -8.42 13.96
C LYS A 138 -1.96 -7.86 13.08
N ASP A 139 -1.81 -7.99 11.76
CA ASP A 139 -2.68 -7.37 10.77
C ASP A 139 -3.75 -8.31 10.22
N TYR A 140 -3.43 -9.60 10.07
CA TYR A 140 -4.29 -10.58 9.44
C TYR A 140 -4.66 -11.70 10.41
N LYS A 141 -5.93 -12.11 10.36
CA LYS A 141 -6.41 -13.32 11.04
C LYS A 141 -6.36 -14.49 10.06
N PHE A 142 -5.38 -15.37 10.25
CA PHE A 142 -5.20 -16.56 9.41
C PHE A 142 -4.70 -17.74 10.25
N GLU A 143 -4.97 -18.93 9.76
CA GLU A 143 -4.38 -20.19 10.23
C GLU A 143 -3.30 -20.59 9.24
N ILE A 144 -2.12 -20.96 9.75
CA ILE A 144 -1.00 -21.44 8.94
C ILE A 144 -0.48 -22.75 9.49
N THR A 145 -0.15 -23.67 8.59
CA THR A 145 0.56 -24.90 8.92
C THR A 145 1.75 -25.03 7.98
N VAL A 146 2.94 -25.18 8.55
CA VAL A 146 4.21 -25.27 7.79
C VAL A 146 4.74 -26.69 7.92
N GLY A 147 5.00 -27.33 6.78
CA GLY A 147 5.70 -28.59 6.67
C GLY A 147 7.17 -28.40 6.28
N LEU A 148 8.06 -29.17 6.89
CA LEU A 148 9.50 -29.18 6.57
C LEU A 148 9.80 -29.69 5.15
N ASN A 149 8.83 -30.35 4.51
CA ASN A 149 8.83 -30.70 3.11
C ASN A 149 8.63 -29.52 2.15
N GLY A 150 8.63 -28.28 2.67
CA GLY A 150 8.43 -27.08 1.86
C GLY A 150 6.99 -26.93 1.38
N ARG A 151 6.02 -27.57 2.02
CA ARG A 151 4.60 -27.34 1.77
C ARG A 151 4.02 -26.49 2.90
N VAL A 152 3.28 -25.46 2.53
CA VAL A 152 2.64 -24.55 3.48
C VAL A 152 1.16 -24.50 3.16
N TRP A 153 0.35 -24.71 4.19
CA TRP A 153 -1.10 -24.59 4.12
C TRP A 153 -1.54 -23.30 4.83
N LEU A 154 -2.38 -22.52 4.17
CA LEU A 154 -2.93 -21.27 4.66
C LEU A 154 -4.44 -21.28 4.59
N LYS A 155 -5.10 -20.82 5.65
CA LYS A 155 -6.54 -20.58 5.68
C LYS A 155 -6.80 -19.18 6.23
N GLY A 156 -7.60 -18.42 5.50
CA GLY A 156 -8.00 -17.06 5.88
C GLY A 156 -9.44 -16.80 5.51
N ALA A 157 -10.04 -15.76 6.11
CA ALA A 157 -11.42 -15.38 5.82
C ALA A 157 -11.58 -14.70 4.44
N VAL A 158 -10.57 -13.93 4.00
CA VAL A 158 -10.60 -13.15 2.77
C VAL A 158 -9.53 -13.64 1.80
N LEU A 159 -9.92 -13.94 0.56
CA LEU A 159 -8.98 -14.44 -0.47
C LEU A 159 -7.84 -13.47 -0.79
N LYS A 160 -8.11 -12.15 -0.80
CA LYS A 160 -7.11 -11.10 -1.03
C LYS A 160 -5.99 -11.13 0.01
N ASP A 161 -6.33 -11.36 1.27
CA ASP A 161 -5.37 -11.47 2.37
C ASP A 161 -4.51 -12.71 2.19
N ILE A 162 -5.12 -13.84 1.80
CA ILE A 162 -4.39 -15.09 1.51
C ILE A 162 -3.38 -14.89 0.38
N THR A 163 -3.78 -14.23 -0.72
CA THR A 163 -2.87 -13.95 -1.84
C THR A 163 -1.72 -13.02 -1.43
N THR A 164 -2.01 -12.03 -0.58
CA THR A 164 -1.00 -11.09 -0.07
C THR A 164 0.00 -11.81 0.84
N ILE A 165 -0.49 -12.62 1.78
CA ILE A 165 0.35 -13.43 2.67
C ILE A 165 1.20 -14.41 1.86
N TYR A 166 0.62 -15.07 0.85
CA TYR A 166 1.35 -15.94 -0.06
C TYR A 166 2.51 -15.22 -0.74
N ASN A 167 2.26 -14.03 -1.30
CA ASN A 167 3.29 -13.22 -1.96
C ASN A 167 4.39 -12.82 -0.96
N ILE A 168 4.02 -12.33 0.23
CA ILE A 168 4.97 -11.94 1.27
C ILE A 168 5.86 -13.13 1.67
N ILE A 169 5.27 -14.30 1.92
CA ILE A 169 6.03 -15.50 2.30
C ILE A 169 6.99 -15.88 1.17
N ARG A 170 6.52 -15.94 -0.07
CA ARG A 170 7.33 -16.32 -1.23
C ARG A 170 8.51 -15.37 -1.44
N TRP A 171 8.29 -14.07 -1.34
CA TRP A 171 9.34 -13.06 -1.54
C TRP A 171 10.27 -12.92 -0.34
N SER A 172 9.80 -13.25 0.87
CA SER A 172 10.62 -13.17 2.07
C SER A 172 11.91 -13.98 1.92
N GLU A 173 11.94 -15.05 1.12
CA GLU A 173 13.13 -15.87 0.86
C GLU A 173 14.35 -15.04 0.42
N TYR A 174 14.12 -13.94 -0.30
CA TYR A 174 15.17 -13.07 -0.82
C TYR A 174 15.49 -11.87 0.09
N VAL A 175 14.81 -11.76 1.22
CA VAL A 175 14.95 -10.65 2.18
C VAL A 175 15.74 -11.14 3.40
N LEU A 176 16.69 -10.31 3.85
CA LEU A 176 17.46 -10.53 5.07
C LEU A 176 16.57 -10.32 6.31
N GLU A 177 16.81 -11.09 7.38
CA GLU A 177 15.96 -11.08 8.57
C GLU A 177 15.82 -9.68 9.22
N SER A 178 16.86 -8.84 9.13
CA SER A 178 16.85 -7.45 9.63
C SER A 178 15.83 -6.57 8.93
N ASP A 179 15.58 -6.81 7.65
CA ASP A 179 14.81 -5.93 6.77
C ASP A 179 13.37 -6.44 6.60
N ILE A 180 13.05 -7.62 7.14
CA ILE A 180 11.71 -8.22 7.10
C ILE A 180 10.63 -7.29 7.66
N PRO A 181 10.81 -6.58 8.80
CA PRO A 181 9.77 -5.71 9.33
C PRO A 181 9.38 -4.61 8.35
N ALA A 182 10.37 -3.90 7.78
CA ALA A 182 10.14 -2.84 6.81
C ALA A 182 9.50 -3.38 5.52
N TYR A 183 9.94 -4.55 5.05
CA TYR A 183 9.38 -5.20 3.87
C TYR A 183 7.91 -5.57 4.05
N VAL A 184 7.56 -6.19 5.19
CA VAL A 184 6.18 -6.59 5.50
C VAL A 184 5.28 -5.36 5.62
N GLU A 185 5.72 -4.32 6.32
CA GLU A 185 4.95 -3.09 6.47
C GLU A 185 4.68 -2.40 5.12
N ASP A 186 5.69 -2.33 4.24
CA ASP A 186 5.53 -1.77 2.88
C ASP A 186 4.54 -2.59 2.04
N GLU A 187 4.62 -3.92 2.09
CA GLU A 187 3.73 -4.77 1.29
C GLU A 187 2.29 -4.76 1.82
N ILE A 188 2.11 -4.71 3.15
CA ILE A 188 0.80 -4.50 3.76
C ILE A 188 0.25 -3.13 3.39
N ARG A 189 1.10 -2.09 3.37
CA ARG A 189 0.71 -0.75 2.91
C ARG A 189 0.28 -0.76 1.45
N LYS A 190 0.91 -1.52 0.56
CA LYS A 190 0.47 -1.66 -0.83
C LYS A 190 -0.85 -2.42 -0.95
N SER A 191 -1.05 -3.48 -0.16
CA SER A 191 -2.27 -4.30 -0.21
C SER A 191 -3.49 -3.60 0.37
N LYS A 192 -3.31 -2.88 1.50
CA LYS A 192 -4.33 -2.05 2.17
C LYS A 192 -4.48 -0.66 1.56
N GLY A 193 -3.44 -0.16 0.91
CA GLY A 193 -3.41 1.13 0.24
C GLY A 193 -4.34 1.17 -0.96
N PHE A 194 -4.81 2.38 -1.27
CA PHE A 194 -5.50 2.65 -2.53
C PHE A 194 -4.58 2.21 -3.70
N PRO A 195 -5.10 1.54 -4.74
CA PRO A 195 -4.25 1.05 -5.83
C PRO A 195 -3.40 2.19 -6.37
N ILE A 196 -2.10 1.96 -6.57
CA ILE A 196 -1.18 2.92 -7.22
C ILE A 196 -1.79 3.42 -8.54
N ALA A 197 -2.53 2.54 -9.24
CA ALA A 197 -3.31 2.87 -10.43
C ALA A 197 -4.35 3.98 -10.20
N CYS A 198 -5.15 3.91 -9.12
CA CYS A 198 -6.16 4.94 -8.86
C CYS A 198 -5.56 6.28 -8.45
N TYR A 199 -4.41 6.27 -7.76
CA TYR A 199 -3.69 7.52 -7.46
C TYR A 199 -3.11 8.15 -8.74
N PHE A 200 -2.55 7.31 -9.61
CA PHE A 200 -2.06 7.73 -10.91
C PHE A 200 -3.18 8.32 -11.77
N GLU A 201 -4.31 7.61 -11.93
CA GLU A 201 -5.47 8.08 -12.68
C GLU A 201 -6.02 9.40 -12.12
N ALA A 202 -6.13 9.52 -10.80
CA ALA A 202 -6.57 10.75 -10.17
C ALA A 202 -5.60 11.92 -10.45
N ASN A 203 -4.29 11.67 -10.39
CA ASN A 203 -3.28 12.69 -10.68
C ASN A 203 -3.30 13.11 -12.16
N GLU A 204 -3.47 12.18 -13.09
CA GLU A 204 -3.65 12.52 -14.52
C GLU A 204 -4.90 13.37 -14.73
N GLN A 205 -6.03 13.00 -14.11
CA GLN A 205 -7.25 13.79 -14.22
C GLN A 205 -7.08 15.20 -13.66
N TYR A 206 -6.41 15.33 -12.52
CA TYR A 206 -6.12 16.63 -11.92
C TYR A 206 -5.28 17.55 -12.82
N ARG A 207 -4.30 16.99 -13.55
CA ARG A 207 -3.50 17.75 -14.52
C ARG A 207 -4.35 18.21 -15.70
N LEU A 208 -5.19 17.32 -16.23
CA LEU A 208 -6.11 17.66 -17.32
C LEU A 208 -7.07 18.77 -16.89
N ASP A 209 -7.68 18.65 -15.70
CA ASP A 209 -8.58 19.65 -15.16
C ASP A 209 -7.87 21.01 -14.99
N LYS A 210 -6.63 21.02 -14.46
CA LYS A 210 -5.84 22.25 -14.28
C LYS A 210 -5.56 22.94 -15.62
N MET A 211 -5.28 22.16 -16.65
CA MET A 211 -5.04 22.65 -18.00
C MET A 211 -6.32 23.21 -18.63
N VAL A 212 -7.44 22.49 -18.50
CA VAL A 212 -8.75 22.93 -19.00
C VAL A 212 -9.18 24.23 -18.31
N ASP A 213 -9.08 24.30 -16.99
CA ASP A 213 -9.43 25.49 -16.21
C ASP A 213 -8.53 26.69 -16.63
N GLY A 214 -7.24 26.44 -16.90
CA GLY A 214 -6.32 27.46 -17.42
C GLY A 214 -6.70 27.98 -18.83
N PHE A 215 -7.09 27.10 -19.75
CA PHE A 215 -7.57 27.51 -21.07
C PHE A 215 -8.90 28.26 -21.02
N ILE A 216 -9.80 27.91 -20.09
CA ILE A 216 -11.03 28.66 -19.85
C ILE A 216 -10.71 30.10 -19.48
N LEU A 217 -9.76 30.33 -18.56
CA LEU A 217 -9.33 31.69 -18.19
C LEU A 217 -8.77 32.47 -19.37
N GLN A 218 -7.94 31.84 -20.22
CA GLN A 218 -7.42 32.49 -21.43
C GLN A 218 -8.54 32.92 -22.38
N ILE A 219 -9.55 32.05 -22.59
CA ILE A 219 -10.71 32.36 -23.43
C ILE A 219 -11.52 33.53 -22.86
N LEU A 220 -11.77 33.53 -21.54
CA LEU A 220 -12.51 34.60 -20.87
C LEU A 220 -11.76 35.93 -20.95
N ARG A 221 -10.45 35.92 -20.76
CA ARG A 221 -9.60 37.11 -20.91
C ARG A 221 -9.68 37.69 -22.32
N HIS A 222 -9.61 36.85 -23.35
CA HIS A 222 -9.81 37.28 -24.74
C HIS A 222 -11.23 37.79 -25.02
N ARG A 223 -12.25 37.35 -24.28
CA ARG A 223 -13.61 37.92 -24.40
C ARG A 223 -13.68 39.30 -23.77
N VAL A 224 -13.09 39.48 -22.59
CA VAL A 224 -13.00 40.80 -21.93
C VAL A 224 -12.25 41.78 -22.81
N ASP A 225 -11.05 41.42 -23.29
CA ASP A 225 -10.23 42.28 -24.16
C ASP A 225 -11.01 42.73 -25.40
N ARG A 226 -11.67 41.79 -26.09
CA ARG A 226 -12.50 42.12 -27.28
C ARG A 226 -13.70 43.01 -26.94
N CYS A 227 -14.35 42.76 -25.81
CA CYS A 227 -15.49 43.57 -25.38
C CYS A 227 -15.06 45.01 -25.09
N MET A 228 -13.95 45.17 -24.37
CA MET A 228 -13.39 46.49 -24.04
C MET A 228 -12.97 47.24 -25.31
N CYS A 229 -12.25 46.60 -26.24
CA CYS A 229 -11.85 47.26 -27.49
C CYS A 229 -13.03 47.69 -28.36
N TYR A 230 -14.16 46.96 -28.35
CA TYR A 230 -15.31 47.29 -29.19
C TYR A 230 -16.21 48.40 -28.60
N ASN A 231 -16.33 48.46 -27.28
CA ASN A 231 -17.25 49.38 -26.60
C ASN A 231 -16.56 50.63 -26.03
N GLU A 232 -15.28 50.85 -26.32
CA GLU A 232 -14.56 52.05 -25.87
C GLU A 232 -15.28 53.34 -26.35
N PRO A 233 -15.57 54.33 -25.46
CA PRO A 233 -15.17 54.44 -24.04
C PRO A 233 -16.19 53.93 -23.00
N ASP A 234 -17.39 53.48 -23.42
CA ASP A 234 -18.46 53.03 -22.51
C ASP A 234 -18.39 51.51 -22.25
N PHE A 235 -17.70 51.12 -21.19
CA PHE A 235 -17.48 49.72 -20.82
C PHE A 235 -18.64 49.07 -20.06
N SER A 236 -19.73 49.80 -19.74
CA SER A 236 -20.88 49.28 -18.99
C SER A 236 -21.44 47.97 -19.56
N LYS A 237 -21.43 47.85 -20.90
CA LYS A 237 -21.88 46.65 -21.64
C LYS A 237 -20.99 45.42 -21.43
N CYS A 238 -19.78 45.58 -20.90
CA CYS A 238 -18.83 44.50 -20.64
C CYS A 238 -18.88 43.97 -19.20
N ALA A 239 -19.76 44.51 -18.34
CA ALA A 239 -19.87 44.13 -16.93
C ALA A 239 -20.02 42.61 -16.74
N GLN A 240 -20.89 41.96 -17.50
CA GLN A 240 -21.11 40.51 -17.40
C GLN A 240 -19.87 39.70 -17.77
N VAL A 241 -19.14 40.09 -18.83
CA VAL A 241 -17.95 39.35 -19.29
C VAL A 241 -16.81 39.50 -18.28
N ILE A 242 -16.75 40.64 -17.59
CA ILE A 242 -15.77 40.91 -16.53
C ILE A 242 -16.13 40.10 -15.27
N GLU A 243 -17.41 40.07 -14.88
CA GLU A 243 -17.89 39.23 -13.79
C GLU A 243 -17.57 37.75 -14.03
N ASP A 244 -17.84 37.24 -15.24
CA ASP A 244 -17.51 35.87 -15.62
C ASP A 244 -16.01 35.59 -15.48
N LEU A 245 -15.14 36.51 -15.94
CA LEU A 245 -13.70 36.36 -15.80
C LEU A 245 -13.28 36.32 -14.33
N GLU A 246 -13.77 37.25 -13.51
CA GLU A 246 -13.41 37.36 -12.10
C GLU A 246 -13.86 36.14 -11.28
N GLU A 247 -15.07 35.63 -11.51
CA GLU A 247 -15.56 34.43 -10.84
C GLU A 247 -14.69 33.21 -11.18
N ASN A 248 -14.31 33.06 -12.46
CA ASN A 248 -13.46 31.95 -12.89
C ASN A 248 -12.03 32.08 -12.37
N GLU A 249 -11.45 33.29 -12.34
CA GLU A 249 -10.14 33.54 -11.73
C GLU A 249 -10.14 33.17 -10.24
N LEU A 250 -11.20 33.53 -9.52
CA LEU A 250 -11.37 33.16 -8.11
C LEU A 250 -11.47 31.63 -7.94
N ASN A 251 -12.30 30.97 -8.74
CA ASN A 251 -12.46 29.52 -8.68
C ASN A 251 -11.15 28.77 -8.96
N PHE A 252 -10.38 29.24 -9.95
CA PHE A 252 -9.06 28.71 -10.26
C PHE A 252 -8.09 28.89 -9.08
N PHE A 253 -8.03 30.09 -8.50
CA PHE A 253 -7.16 30.38 -7.36
C PHE A 253 -7.54 29.59 -6.09
N ILE A 254 -8.83 29.43 -5.84
CA ILE A 254 -9.35 28.58 -4.75
C ILE A 254 -8.84 27.15 -4.91
N LYS A 255 -8.84 26.60 -6.12
CA LYS A 255 -8.45 25.21 -6.40
C LYS A 255 -6.93 25.03 -6.43
N TYR A 256 -6.20 25.90 -7.14
CA TYR A 256 -4.78 25.71 -7.48
C TYR A 256 -3.82 26.71 -6.86
N GLY A 257 -4.31 27.87 -6.42
CA GLY A 257 -3.47 28.94 -5.87
C GLY A 257 -2.68 28.47 -4.64
N GLU A 258 -1.49 29.00 -4.44
CA GLU A 258 -0.62 28.76 -3.27
C GLU A 258 -0.14 27.30 -3.08
N LEU A 259 -0.56 26.34 -3.92
CA LEU A 259 -0.15 24.94 -3.82
C LEU A 259 1.25 24.66 -4.41
N GLY A 260 1.85 25.64 -5.09
CA GLY A 260 3.11 25.50 -5.80
C GLY A 260 2.97 24.80 -7.16
N SER A 261 4.05 24.81 -7.95
CA SER A 261 4.06 24.25 -9.30
C SER A 261 3.99 22.72 -9.33
N GLU A 262 4.52 22.04 -8.30
CA GLU A 262 4.56 20.58 -8.21
C GLU A 262 3.38 19.95 -7.42
N ALA A 263 2.25 20.64 -7.29
CA ALA A 263 1.13 20.17 -6.47
C ALA A 263 0.44 18.90 -7.02
N ASP A 264 -0.01 18.02 -6.12
CA ASP A 264 -0.74 16.78 -6.44
C ASP A 264 -2.23 16.85 -6.04
N VAL A 265 -3.04 15.84 -6.45
CA VAL A 265 -4.46 15.72 -6.07
C VAL A 265 -4.67 15.76 -4.57
N ARG A 266 -3.76 15.17 -3.80
CA ARG A 266 -3.82 15.15 -2.32
C ARG A 266 -3.71 16.55 -1.75
N ASP A 267 -2.82 17.37 -2.29
CA ASP A 267 -2.59 18.73 -1.82
C ASP A 267 -3.85 19.57 -2.09
N ALA A 268 -4.43 19.43 -3.29
CA ALA A 268 -5.70 20.07 -3.63
C ALA A 268 -6.86 19.60 -2.73
N TYR A 269 -6.97 18.29 -2.48
CA TYR A 269 -7.98 17.72 -1.60
C TYR A 269 -7.84 18.24 -0.15
N MET A 270 -6.62 18.26 0.38
CA MET A 270 -6.36 18.74 1.74
C MET A 270 -6.63 20.25 1.87
N LYS A 271 -6.31 21.04 0.84
CA LYS A 271 -6.69 22.46 0.77
C LYS A 271 -8.21 22.65 0.83
N GLN A 272 -8.97 21.94 0.00
CA GLN A 272 -10.43 22.04 0.01
C GLN A 272 -11.02 21.58 1.35
N LYS A 273 -10.49 20.49 1.92
CA LYS A 273 -10.89 20.01 3.24
C LYS A 273 -10.66 21.06 4.32
N HIS A 274 -9.46 21.65 4.37
CA HIS A 274 -9.14 22.71 5.35
C HIS A 274 -9.99 23.96 5.14
N ARG A 275 -10.25 24.35 3.89
CA ARG A 275 -11.17 25.43 3.55
C ARG A 275 -12.58 25.18 4.11
N LEU A 276 -13.18 24.03 3.82
CA LEU A 276 -14.52 23.70 4.30
C LEU A 276 -14.60 23.65 5.83
N ILE A 277 -13.56 23.15 6.49
CA ILE A 277 -13.47 23.16 7.97
C ILE A 277 -13.37 24.60 8.48
N TRP A 278 -12.57 25.44 7.83
CA TRP A 278 -12.38 26.84 8.23
C TRP A 278 -13.66 27.66 8.03
N GLU A 279 -14.35 27.50 6.91
CA GLU A 279 -15.61 28.17 6.59
C GLU A 279 -16.71 27.82 7.61
N ARG A 280 -16.80 26.55 8.02
CA ARG A 280 -17.72 26.11 9.09
C ARG A 280 -17.43 26.77 10.44
N ARG A 281 -16.18 27.13 10.71
CA ARG A 281 -15.76 27.78 11.97
C ARG A 281 -15.94 29.29 11.96
N HIS A 282 -16.03 29.92 10.79
CA HIS A 282 -16.09 31.38 10.66
C HIS A 282 -17.26 31.85 9.78
N PRO A 283 -18.52 31.61 10.21
CA PRO A 283 -19.69 32.00 9.42
C PRO A 283 -19.83 33.53 9.24
N GLU A 284 -19.38 34.31 10.23
CA GLU A 284 -19.45 35.79 10.20
C GLU A 284 -18.62 36.36 9.04
N ILE A 285 -17.41 35.83 8.83
CA ILE A 285 -16.52 36.25 7.73
C ILE A 285 -17.13 35.87 6.38
N MET A 286 -17.85 34.74 6.30
CA MET A 286 -18.50 34.33 5.06
C MET A 286 -19.67 35.26 4.71
N GLN A 287 -20.48 35.67 5.68
CA GLN A 287 -21.56 36.64 5.46
C GLN A 287 -21.03 38.02 5.04
N GLU A 288 -19.91 38.45 5.62
CA GLU A 288 -19.25 39.70 5.22
C GLU A 288 -18.72 39.63 3.78
N ARG A 289 -18.10 38.51 3.40
CA ARG A 289 -17.66 38.25 2.02
C ARG A 289 -18.83 38.26 1.02
N GLU A 290 -19.95 37.61 1.37
CA GLU A 290 -21.15 37.62 0.53
C GLU A 290 -21.71 39.03 0.33
N ARG A 291 -21.70 39.86 1.38
CA ARG A 291 -22.12 41.27 1.28
C ARG A 291 -21.20 42.06 0.37
N ALA A 292 -19.89 41.96 0.58
CA ALA A 292 -18.89 42.65 -0.23
C ALA A 292 -18.97 42.25 -1.72
N LEU A 293 -19.21 40.97 -2.00
CA LEU A 293 -19.38 40.44 -3.35
C LEU A 293 -20.65 40.96 -4.03
N ARG A 294 -21.74 41.13 -3.28
CA ARG A 294 -22.98 41.74 -3.78
C ARG A 294 -22.78 43.22 -4.13
N GLU A 295 -22.16 43.98 -3.24
CA GLU A 295 -21.83 45.39 -3.48
C GLU A 295 -20.91 45.56 -4.69
N HIS A 296 -19.95 44.63 -4.89
CA HIS A 296 -19.08 44.63 -6.06
C HIS A 296 -19.85 44.41 -7.37
N LYS A 297 -20.78 43.44 -7.39
CA LYS A 297 -21.63 43.18 -8.57
C LYS A 297 -22.50 44.37 -8.92
N GLU A 298 -23.04 45.08 -7.93
CA GLU A 298 -23.82 46.30 -8.14
C GLU A 298 -22.95 47.43 -8.74
N LYS A 299 -21.69 47.58 -8.29
CA LYS A 299 -20.75 48.55 -8.86
C LYS A 299 -20.35 48.23 -10.31
N LEU A 300 -20.07 46.96 -10.60
CA LEU A 300 -19.80 46.51 -11.97
C LEU A 300 -20.97 46.81 -12.91
N ALA A 301 -22.21 46.57 -12.46
CA ALA A 301 -23.41 46.87 -13.24
C ALA A 301 -23.59 48.37 -13.52
N ASN A 302 -23.14 49.23 -12.60
CA ASN A 302 -23.14 50.69 -12.76
C ASN A 302 -21.99 51.21 -13.63
N GLY A 303 -21.10 50.34 -14.14
CA GLY A 303 -19.96 50.71 -14.96
C GLY A 303 -18.72 51.19 -14.18
N GLU A 304 -18.68 50.96 -12.86
CA GLU A 304 -17.52 51.22 -12.02
C GLU A 304 -16.60 49.99 -12.00
N PHE A 305 -15.54 50.02 -12.82
CA PHE A 305 -14.57 48.92 -12.92
C PHE A 305 -13.43 49.10 -11.91
N ASP A 306 -13.65 48.65 -10.67
CA ASP A 306 -12.60 48.65 -9.64
C ASP A 306 -11.85 47.31 -9.60
N HIS A 307 -10.75 47.22 -10.34
CA HIS A 307 -9.89 46.03 -10.36
C HIS A 307 -9.18 45.74 -9.03
N SER A 308 -9.26 46.63 -8.02
CA SER A 308 -8.60 46.48 -6.73
C SER A 308 -9.37 45.57 -5.76
N PHE A 309 -10.67 45.35 -5.96
CA PHE A 309 -11.52 44.51 -5.10
C PHE A 309 -10.95 43.08 -4.96
N TRP A 310 -10.51 42.50 -6.08
CA TRP A 310 -9.86 41.19 -6.12
C TRP A 310 -8.34 41.22 -6.04
N LYS A 311 -7.72 42.42 -6.12
CA LYS A 311 -6.27 42.63 -6.20
C LYS A 311 -5.80 43.58 -5.09
N LYS A 312 -6.04 43.20 -3.83
CA LYS A 312 -5.44 43.86 -2.66
C LYS A 312 -3.92 43.59 -2.60
N GLY A 313 -3.13 44.29 -3.42
CA GLY A 313 -1.67 44.35 -3.34
C GLY A 313 -0.86 43.31 -4.16
N LEU A 314 0.37 43.75 -4.48
CA LEU A 314 1.41 43.26 -5.42
C LEU A 314 1.09 43.29 -6.93
N PHE A 315 2.07 43.77 -7.68
CA PHE A 315 2.00 44.32 -9.04
C PHE A 315 1.47 43.32 -10.07
N TRP A 316 0.84 43.84 -11.13
CA TRP A 316 0.42 43.10 -12.33
C TRP A 316 1.52 42.20 -12.94
N GLN A 317 2.79 42.54 -12.71
CA GLN A 317 3.96 41.76 -13.14
C GLN A 317 4.26 40.53 -12.27
N ASP A 318 3.86 40.49 -10.99
CA ASP A 318 4.11 39.34 -10.12
C ASP A 318 3.12 38.20 -10.37
N LYS A 319 1.85 38.50 -10.65
CA LYS A 319 0.88 37.46 -11.05
C LYS A 319 1.19 36.86 -12.42
N LYS A 320 1.75 37.65 -13.34
CA LYS A 320 2.27 37.17 -14.64
C LYS A 320 3.47 36.20 -14.48
N ASN A 321 4.23 36.34 -13.39
CA ASN A 321 5.34 35.43 -13.05
C ASN A 321 4.87 34.21 -12.23
N TYR A 322 3.70 34.27 -11.58
CA TYR A 322 3.01 33.12 -10.97
C TYR A 322 2.15 32.32 -11.96
N GLU A 323 1.86 32.87 -13.14
CA GLU A 323 1.25 32.16 -14.27
C GLU A 323 2.21 32.09 -15.46
N PRO A 324 3.26 31.25 -15.41
CA PRO A 324 3.96 30.89 -16.61
C PRO A 324 3.05 29.98 -17.47
N PRO A 325 2.95 30.20 -18.79
CA PRO A 325 2.21 29.32 -19.70
C PRO A 325 2.79 27.88 -19.80
N TYR A 326 3.83 27.56 -19.02
CA TYR A 326 4.65 26.35 -19.16
C TYR A 326 4.60 25.39 -17.95
N GLU A 327 3.81 25.66 -16.90
CA GLU A 327 3.77 24.80 -15.68
C GLU A 327 2.50 23.95 -15.53
N PHE A 328 1.75 23.72 -16.61
CA PHE A 328 0.65 22.73 -16.58
C PHE A 328 1.14 21.28 -16.50
N TYR A 329 2.43 21.04 -16.72
CA TYR A 329 3.02 19.70 -16.89
C TYR A 329 3.97 19.29 -15.76
N LEU A 330 4.23 20.16 -14.78
CA LEU A 330 5.08 19.84 -13.63
C LEU A 330 4.24 19.23 -12.51
N SER A 331 4.66 18.07 -12.01
CA SER A 331 4.07 17.41 -10.84
C SER A 331 5.16 16.71 -10.04
N LYS A 332 4.91 16.44 -8.75
CA LYS A 332 5.77 15.55 -7.96
C LYS A 332 5.88 14.17 -8.62
N SER A 333 7.02 13.52 -8.41
CA SER A 333 7.19 12.10 -8.75
C SER A 333 6.17 11.26 -7.96
N THR A 334 5.54 10.29 -8.60
CA THR A 334 4.55 9.38 -7.99
C THR A 334 5.15 8.49 -6.89
N LEU A 335 6.48 8.45 -6.77
CA LEU A 335 7.23 7.57 -5.87
C LEU A 335 7.82 8.25 -4.64
N GLU A 336 7.58 9.53 -4.38
CA GLU A 336 8.31 10.23 -3.31
C GLU A 336 7.50 10.42 -2.03
N GLY A 337 7.97 9.76 -0.97
CA GLY A 337 7.49 9.93 0.40
C GLY A 337 7.76 11.35 0.91
N ASP A 338 6.75 11.90 1.57
CA ASP A 338 6.76 13.06 2.46
C ASP A 338 7.95 14.02 2.28
N LYS A 339 7.75 15.08 1.50
CA LYS A 339 8.68 16.20 1.50
C LYS A 339 8.65 16.87 2.89
N PRO A 340 9.82 17.09 3.52
CA PRO A 340 9.91 17.73 4.83
C PRO A 340 9.40 19.18 4.80
N LEU A 341 8.69 19.60 5.87
CA LEU A 341 8.11 20.94 6.06
C LEU A 341 9.16 22.09 5.93
N SER A 342 10.43 21.80 6.22
CA SER A 342 11.62 22.63 5.97
C SER A 342 12.86 21.78 5.69
N LYS A 343 13.85 22.30 4.95
CA LYS A 343 15.15 21.63 4.69
C LYS A 343 16.17 21.82 5.82
N ASP A 344 15.90 22.70 6.78
CA ASP A 344 16.80 23.01 7.88
C ASP A 344 16.59 22.10 9.10
N TRP A 345 17.64 21.40 9.54
CA TRP A 345 17.56 20.50 10.70
C TRP A 345 17.25 21.21 12.03
N GLN A 346 17.63 22.49 12.15
CA GLN A 346 17.37 23.30 13.35
C GLN A 346 15.89 23.64 13.52
N TYR A 347 15.11 23.68 12.43
CA TYR A 347 13.67 23.94 12.45
C TYR A 347 12.93 22.81 13.20
N TYR A 348 13.24 21.55 12.91
CA TYR A 348 12.63 20.40 13.59
C TYR A 348 12.97 20.34 15.08
N LYS A 349 14.18 20.75 15.44
CA LYS A 349 14.58 20.85 16.84
C LYS A 349 13.74 21.87 17.61
N LYS A 350 13.35 22.97 16.96
CA LYS A 350 12.50 24.01 17.56
C LYS A 350 11.03 23.61 17.61
N VAL A 351 10.49 23.02 16.53
CA VAL A 351 9.10 22.50 16.51
C VAL A 351 8.90 21.40 17.56
N ALA A 352 9.90 20.55 17.78
CA ALA A 352 9.86 19.53 18.82
C ALA A 352 9.87 20.10 20.25
N GLN A 353 10.46 21.29 20.44
CA GLN A 353 10.52 21.96 21.73
C GLN A 353 9.28 22.83 21.99
N ASP A 354 8.72 23.43 20.94
CA ASP A 354 7.58 24.34 21.03
C ASP A 354 6.57 24.09 19.89
N PRO A 355 5.44 23.41 20.17
CA PRO A 355 4.39 23.16 19.19
C PRO A 355 3.66 24.42 18.71
N GLU A 356 3.79 25.57 19.39
CA GLU A 356 3.17 26.84 18.96
C GLU A 356 4.04 27.64 17.99
N PHE A 357 5.34 27.32 17.89
CA PHE A 357 6.30 27.96 16.99
C PHE A 357 5.87 27.91 15.51
N ASP A 358 5.24 26.79 15.10
CA ASP A 358 4.74 26.61 13.74
C ASP A 358 3.57 27.55 13.40
N LYS A 359 2.75 27.91 14.40
CA LYS A 359 1.62 28.83 14.25
C LYS A 359 2.05 30.30 14.11
N GLU A 360 3.22 30.67 14.65
CA GLU A 360 3.76 32.03 14.55
C GLU A 360 4.54 32.26 13.24
N GLN A 361 5.27 31.26 12.75
CA GLN A 361 5.99 31.32 11.47
C GLN A 361 5.05 31.44 10.26
N GLY A 362 3.86 30.84 10.32
CA GLY A 362 2.81 31.05 9.31
C GLY A 362 2.36 32.51 9.15
N LYS A 363 2.72 33.41 10.07
CA LYS A 363 2.45 34.86 10.00
C LYS A 363 3.65 35.70 9.55
N LYS A 364 4.84 35.11 9.41
CA LYS A 364 6.10 35.80 9.07
C LYS A 364 6.84 35.11 7.92
N SER A 365 6.14 34.73 6.85
CA SER A 365 6.80 34.43 5.59
C SER A 365 7.15 35.72 4.85
N THR A 366 8.09 36.50 5.39
CA THR A 366 8.81 37.48 4.57
C THR A 366 9.89 36.71 3.83
N VAL A 367 9.59 36.26 2.62
CA VAL A 367 10.61 35.83 1.68
C VAL A 367 11.46 37.06 1.37
N SER A 368 12.71 37.07 1.82
CA SER A 368 13.69 38.03 1.31
C SER A 368 14.01 37.61 -0.12
N LEU A 369 13.36 38.25 -1.09
CA LEU A 369 13.83 38.24 -2.46
C LEU A 369 14.99 39.22 -2.52
N PHE A 370 16.20 38.70 -2.25
CA PHE A 370 17.50 38.99 -2.87
C PHE A 370 18.59 38.21 -2.13
#